data_AF-A0A8I1WVE8-F1
#
_entry.id   AF-A0A8I1WVE8-F1
#
_cell.length_a   1.000
_cell.length_b   1.000
_cell.length_c   1.000
_cell.angle_alpha   90.00
_cell.angle_beta   90.00
_cell.angle_gamma   90.00
#
_symmetry.space_group_name_H-M   'P 1'
#
loop_
_entity.id
_entity.type
_entity.pdbx_description
1 polymer ?
#
loop_
_entity_poly.entity_id
_entity_poly.type
_entity_poly.pdbx_seq_one_letter_code
_entity_poly.pdbx_strand_id
1 'polypeptide(L)'
;MSDAKKYDEESVDFLLEAARYFEKRPTDGEDKAYWANVYNAENCRKAAEDLKSKKEEVEGLRTAAIFADQIITKWRMENMIPDREQDLAHSASLLLRHALKGSES
;
A
#
# COMPACT_ATOMS: atom_id res chain seq x y z
N MET A 1 4.18 14.97 -5.73
CA MET A 1 3.69 13.98 -4.76
C MET A 1 2.78 13.07 -5.51
N SER A 2 2.91 11.80 -5.23
CA SER A 2 2.39 10.73 -6.05
C SER A 2 0.89 10.56 -5.83
N ASP A 3 0.09 10.41 -6.90
CA ASP A 3 -1.37 10.37 -6.72
C ASP A 3 -1.79 9.11 -5.92
N ALA A 4 -1.13 7.96 -6.12
CA ALA A 4 -1.26 6.78 -5.28
C ALA A 4 -1.10 7.03 -3.76
N LYS A 5 -0.09 7.81 -3.34
CA LYS A 5 0.13 8.08 -1.91
C LYS A 5 -0.99 8.93 -1.31
N LYS A 6 -1.61 9.77 -2.14
CA LYS A 6 -2.75 10.61 -1.79
C LYS A 6 -4.02 9.77 -1.62
N TYR A 7 -4.27 8.81 -2.51
CA TYR A 7 -5.47 7.96 -2.45
C TYR A 7 -5.51 7.06 -1.22
N ASP A 8 -4.38 6.60 -0.70
CA ASP A 8 -4.36 5.67 0.44
C ASP A 8 -4.76 6.34 1.77
N GLU A 9 -4.25 7.55 2.04
CA GLU A 9 -4.62 8.32 3.24
C GLU A 9 -6.07 8.79 3.15
N GLU A 10 -6.47 9.29 1.97
CA GLU A 10 -7.86 9.67 1.71
C GLU A 10 -8.83 8.48 1.85
N SER A 11 -8.41 7.26 1.49
CA SER A 11 -9.23 6.05 1.61
C SER A 11 -9.43 5.60 3.06
N VAL A 12 -8.38 5.64 3.89
CA VAL A 12 -8.49 5.34 5.33
C VAL A 12 -9.41 6.36 6.01
N ASP A 13 -9.21 7.65 5.74
CA ASP A 13 -10.02 8.71 6.32
C ASP A 13 -11.48 8.62 5.87
N PHE A 14 -11.71 8.30 4.60
CA PHE A 14 -13.05 8.04 4.07
C PHE A 14 -13.75 6.89 4.78
N LEU A 15 -13.07 5.76 4.99
CA LEU A 15 -13.64 4.61 5.68
C LEU A 15 -13.99 4.94 7.14
N LEU A 16 -13.13 5.69 7.84
CA LEU A 16 -13.40 6.11 9.20
C LEU A 16 -14.57 7.11 9.27
N GLU A 17 -14.69 8.02 8.30
CA GLU A 17 -15.85 8.91 8.21
C GLU A 17 -17.14 8.17 7.87
N ALA A 18 -17.09 7.19 6.96
CA ALA A 18 -18.21 6.33 6.64
C ALA A 18 -18.69 5.54 7.87
N ALA A 19 -17.77 5.04 8.70
CA ALA A 19 -18.12 4.39 9.96
C ALA A 19 -18.88 5.35 10.90
N ARG A 20 -18.37 6.59 11.08
CA ARG A 20 -19.04 7.63 11.87
C ARG A 20 -20.42 7.99 11.32
N TYR A 21 -20.58 8.00 10.00
CA TYR A 21 -21.86 8.24 9.34
C TYR A 21 -22.88 7.15 9.69
N PHE A 22 -22.50 5.87 9.58
CA PHE A 22 -23.40 4.77 9.89
C PHE A 22 -23.82 4.76 11.37
N GLU A 23 -22.91 5.07 12.29
CA GLU A 23 -23.20 5.14 13.73
C GLU A 23 -24.18 6.24 14.12
N LYS A 24 -24.18 7.35 13.39
CA LYS A 24 -25.07 8.50 13.65
C LYS A 24 -26.39 8.41 12.93
N ARG A 25 -26.59 7.40 12.06
CA ARG A 25 -27.78 7.33 11.23
C ARG A 25 -28.98 6.98 12.10
N PRO A 26 -30.03 7.80 12.11
CA PRO A 26 -31.22 7.52 12.90
C PRO A 26 -31.90 6.25 12.37
N THR A 27 -32.34 5.41 13.29
CA THR A 27 -33.19 4.24 13.01
C THR A 27 -34.34 4.20 14.00
N ASP A 28 -35.47 3.64 13.59
CA ASP A 28 -36.67 3.55 14.42
C ASP A 28 -36.60 2.34 15.36
N GLY A 29 -35.52 2.24 16.12
CA GLY A 29 -35.19 1.11 17.00
C GLY A 29 -34.23 0.10 16.38
N GLU A 30 -34.13 -1.08 17.00
CA GLU A 30 -33.24 -2.18 16.59
C GLU A 30 -33.81 -3.02 15.44
N ASP A 31 -34.15 -2.36 14.35
CA ASP A 31 -34.66 -3.02 13.14
C ASP A 31 -33.52 -3.54 12.24
N LYS A 32 -33.87 -4.05 11.06
CA LYS A 32 -32.88 -4.50 10.08
C LYS A 32 -31.93 -3.38 9.64
N ALA A 33 -32.40 -2.13 9.60
CA ALA A 33 -31.58 -0.99 9.20
C ALA A 33 -30.56 -0.64 10.29
N TYR A 34 -30.94 -0.73 11.56
CA TYR A 34 -30.04 -0.57 12.71
C TYR A 34 -28.87 -1.55 12.63
N TRP A 35 -29.16 -2.84 12.55
CA TRP A 35 -28.12 -3.85 12.50
C TRP A 35 -27.23 -3.71 11.27
N ALA A 36 -27.80 -3.34 10.11
CA ALA A 36 -27.02 -3.04 8.91
C ALA A 36 -26.05 -1.87 9.14
N ASN A 37 -26.47 -0.79 9.80
CA ASN A 37 -25.60 0.33 10.13
C ASN A 37 -24.47 -0.08 11.09
N VAL A 38 -24.76 -0.87 12.12
CA VAL A 38 -23.76 -1.39 13.07
C VAL A 38 -22.70 -2.22 12.34
N TYR A 39 -23.12 -3.17 11.52
CA TYR A 39 -22.18 -4.00 10.75
C TYR A 39 -21.38 -3.21 9.73
N ASN A 40 -22.01 -2.24 9.05
CA ASN A 40 -21.29 -1.38 8.10
C ASN A 40 -20.23 -0.54 8.80
N ALA A 41 -20.54 0.04 9.97
CA ALA A 41 -19.55 0.79 10.74
C ALA A 41 -18.36 -0.06 11.18
N GLU A 42 -18.63 -1.29 11.66
CA GLU A 42 -17.59 -2.24 12.03
C GLU A 42 -16.73 -2.66 10.82
N ASN A 43 -17.35 -2.98 9.69
CA ASN A 43 -16.65 -3.37 8.47
C ASN A 43 -15.78 -2.24 7.92
N CYS A 44 -16.26 -0.99 7.96
CA CYS A 44 -15.47 0.17 7.57
C CYS A 44 -14.20 0.31 8.43
N ARG A 45 -14.30 0.12 9.75
CA ARG A 45 -13.14 0.13 10.64
C ARG A 45 -12.14 -0.97 10.33
N LYS A 46 -12.62 -2.21 10.17
CA LYS A 46 -11.76 -3.36 9.82
C LYS A 46 -11.05 -3.14 8.49
N ALA A 47 -11.78 -2.66 7.48
CA ALA A 47 -11.19 -2.35 6.18
C ALA A 47 -10.12 -1.25 6.28
N ALA A 48 -10.33 -0.23 7.11
CA ALA A 48 -9.34 0.83 7.34
C ALA A 48 -8.06 0.29 8.00
N GLU A 49 -8.20 -0.59 8.99
CA GLU A 49 -7.08 -1.25 9.67
C GLU A 49 -6.31 -2.17 8.71
N ASP A 50 -7.02 -3.01 7.95
CA ASP A 50 -6.42 -3.89 6.94
C ASP A 50 -5.64 -3.09 5.88
N LEU A 51 -6.22 -1.99 5.39
CA LEU A 51 -5.58 -1.12 4.40
C LEU A 51 -4.30 -0.50 4.96
N LYS A 52 -4.33 -0.03 6.21
CA LYS A 52 -3.16 0.52 6.88
C LYS A 52 -2.06 -0.53 7.05
N SER A 53 -2.41 -1.74 7.51
CA SER A 53 -1.46 -2.84 7.70
C SER A 53 -0.79 -3.24 6.37
N LYS A 54 -1.58 -3.37 5.29
CA LYS A 54 -1.04 -3.69 3.97
C LYS A 54 -0.12 -2.61 3.43
N LYS A 55 -0.42 -1.33 3.69
CA LYS A 55 0.45 -0.21 3.30
C LYS A 55 1.80 -0.30 4.00
N GLU A 56 1.80 -0.57 5.30
CA GLU A 56 3.02 -0.76 6.08
C GLU A 56 3.86 -1.94 5.56
N GLU A 57 3.21 -3.06 5.20
CA GLU A 57 3.87 -4.22 4.59
C GLU A 57 4.51 -3.87 3.25
N VAL A 58 3.78 -3.21 2.35
CA VAL A 58 4.28 -2.81 1.03
C VAL A 58 5.47 -1.87 1.13
N GLU A 59 5.43 -0.87 2.02
CA GLU A 59 6.55 0.05 2.25
C GLU A 59 7.77 -0.67 2.86
N GLY A 60 7.54 -1.64 3.74
CA GLY A 60 8.58 -2.52 4.27
C GLY A 60 9.26 -3.34 3.16
N LEU A 61 8.48 -3.98 2.29
CA LEU A 61 8.98 -4.74 1.15
C LEU A 61 9.73 -3.85 0.16
N ARG A 62 9.23 -2.64 -0.12
CA ARG A 62 9.88 -1.64 -0.98
C ARG A 62 11.26 -1.27 -0.44
N THR A 63 11.35 -1.01 0.86
CA THR A 63 12.61 -0.68 1.54
C THR A 63 13.60 -1.85 1.46
N ALA A 64 13.14 -3.07 1.73
CA ALA A 64 13.96 -4.27 1.63
C ALA A 64 14.47 -4.51 0.19
N ALA A 65 13.63 -4.28 -0.82
CA ALA A 65 14.00 -4.42 -2.22
C ALA A 65 15.10 -3.41 -2.63
N ILE A 66 14.99 -2.15 -2.21
CA ILE A 66 16.02 -1.12 -2.45
C ILE A 66 17.34 -1.53 -1.80
N PHE A 67 17.30 -2.02 -0.57
CA PHE A 67 18.50 -2.45 0.13
C PHE A 67 19.15 -3.67 -0.54
N ALA A 68 18.35 -4.64 -1.01
CA ALA A 68 18.85 -5.78 -1.77
C ALA A 68 19.52 -5.34 -3.09
N ASP A 69 18.92 -4.40 -3.84
CA ASP A 69 19.51 -3.83 -5.07
C ASP A 69 20.88 -3.20 -4.78
N GLN A 70 21.02 -2.47 -3.67
CA GLN A 70 22.29 -1.88 -3.25
C GLN A 70 23.36 -2.92 -2.91
N ILE A 71 23.00 -3.97 -2.16
CA ILE A 71 23.93 -5.06 -1.82
C ILE A 71 24.39 -5.77 -3.09
N ILE A 72 23.46 -6.12 -3.98
CA ILE A 72 23.76 -6.81 -5.24
C ILE A 72 24.68 -5.95 -6.10
N THR A 73 24.39 -4.65 -6.20
CA THR A 73 25.22 -3.69 -6.95
C THR A 73 26.63 -3.62 -6.38
N LYS A 74 26.77 -3.51 -5.06
CA LYS A 74 28.08 -3.46 -4.39
C LYS A 74 28.89 -4.74 -4.61
N TRP A 75 28.27 -5.90 -4.36
CA TRP A 75 28.92 -7.20 -4.56
C TRP A 75 29.40 -7.39 -6.01
N ARG A 76 28.62 -6.95 -7.00
CA ARG A 76 29.01 -7.00 -8.41
C ARG A 76 30.24 -6.14 -8.71
N MET A 77 30.30 -4.94 -8.15
CA MET A 77 31.46 -4.05 -8.32
C MET A 77 32.73 -4.66 -7.72
N GLU A 78 32.61 -5.30 -6.55
CA GLU A 78 33.73 -5.94 -5.85
C GLU A 78 34.28 -7.18 -6.58
N ASN A 79 33.44 -7.87 -7.37
CA ASN A 79 33.81 -9.13 -8.05
C ASN A 79 34.04 -8.99 -9.57
N MET A 80 34.07 -7.76 -10.11
CA MET A 80 34.34 -7.45 -11.53
C MET A 80 33.56 -8.32 -12.55
N ILE A 81 32.26 -8.53 -12.32
CA ILE A 81 31.42 -9.33 -13.22
C ILE A 81 31.22 -8.59 -14.55
N PRO A 82 31.57 -9.20 -15.71
CA PRO A 82 31.57 -8.52 -17.01
C PRO A 82 30.19 -8.08 -17.52
N ASP A 83 30.15 -6.96 -18.25
CA ASP A 83 28.96 -6.20 -18.67
C ASP A 83 27.88 -6.98 -19.46
N ARG A 84 28.20 -8.13 -20.07
CA ARG A 84 27.17 -8.89 -20.82
C ARG A 84 26.10 -9.53 -19.93
N GLU A 85 26.38 -9.74 -18.64
CA GLU A 85 25.36 -10.10 -17.64
C GLU A 85 24.73 -8.86 -16.97
N GLN A 86 25.26 -7.66 -17.22
CA GLN A 86 24.71 -6.40 -16.68
C GLN A 86 23.42 -5.98 -17.40
N ASP A 87 23.22 -6.30 -18.68
CA ASP A 87 22.02 -5.87 -19.43
C ASP A 87 20.72 -6.44 -18.86
N LEU A 88 20.70 -7.73 -18.48
CA LEU A 88 19.50 -8.35 -17.91
C LEU A 88 19.18 -7.82 -16.51
N ALA A 89 20.22 -7.60 -15.70
CA ALA A 89 20.01 -7.12 -14.35
C ALA A 89 19.80 -5.59 -14.25
N HIS A 90 20.37 -4.82 -15.18
CA HIS A 90 20.07 -3.40 -15.35
C HIS A 90 18.63 -3.22 -15.86
N SER A 91 18.19 -4.06 -16.79
CA SER A 91 16.79 -4.11 -17.24
C SER A 91 15.85 -4.48 -16.09
N ALA A 92 16.19 -5.47 -15.26
CA ALA A 92 15.40 -5.85 -14.09
C ALA A 92 15.37 -4.74 -13.03
N SER A 93 16.49 -4.06 -12.76
CA SER A 93 16.55 -2.91 -11.83
C SER A 93 15.78 -1.71 -12.38
N LEU A 94 15.83 -1.45 -13.69
CA LEU A 94 15.04 -0.41 -14.36
C LEU A 94 13.54 -0.74 -14.32
N LEU A 95 13.15 -1.99 -14.56
CA LEU A 95 11.77 -2.45 -14.45
C LEU A 95 11.28 -2.35 -13.01
N LEU A 96 12.09 -2.73 -12.02
CA LEU A 96 11.77 -2.59 -10.61
C LEU A 96 11.62 -1.11 -10.22
N ARG A 97 12.53 -0.24 -10.67
CA ARG A 97 12.44 1.21 -10.46
C ARG A 97 11.22 1.83 -11.15
N HIS A 98 10.86 1.37 -12.34
CA HIS A 98 9.66 1.81 -13.05
C HIS A 98 8.39 1.31 -12.36
N ALA A 99 8.35 0.06 -11.91
CA ALA A 99 7.22 -0.48 -11.14
C ALA A 99 7.04 0.27 -9.81
N LEU A 100 8.14 0.60 -9.13
CA LEU A 100 8.14 1.38 -7.88
C LEU A 100 7.90 2.89 -8.10
N LYS A 101 8.03 3.41 -9.32
CA LYS A 101 7.70 4.80 -9.70
C LYS A 101 6.33 4.92 -10.40
N GLY A 102 5.75 3.82 -10.88
CA GLY A 102 4.41 3.78 -11.46
C GLY A 102 3.30 3.64 -10.42
N SER A 103 3.65 3.22 -9.20
CA SER A 103 2.81 3.34 -8.00
C SER A 103 2.85 4.73 -7.39
N GLU A 104 3.28 5.72 -8.18
CA GLU A 104 3.41 7.12 -7.78
C GLU A 104 2.50 8.05 -8.60
N SER A 105 1.45 7.51 -9.22
CA SER A 105 0.43 8.19 -10.02
C SER A 105 -0.97 7.66 -9.71
#